data_AF-A0A7J3U6T5-F1
#
_entry.id   AF-A0A7J3U6T5-F1
#
_cell.length_a   1.000
_cell.length_b   1.000
_cell.length_c   1.000
_cell.angle_alpha   90.00
_cell.angle_beta   90.00
_cell.angle_gamma   90.00
#
_symmetry.space_group_name_H-M   'P 1'
#
loop_
_entity.id
_entity.type
_entity.pdbx_description
1 polymer ?
#
loop_
_entity_poly.entity_id
_entity_poly.type
_entity_poly.pdbx_seq_one_letter_code
_entity_poly.pdbx_strand_id
1 'polypeptide(L)'
;MKKFLPVMAVIFVMLVLPLSGCMEKGAEAEGTIVARTFWAEIYEPEVNISDITSGSLPDVDIHYSKVGEGKEKAGIGDQLFLCYSIYTKNMAKFNGKAYCMIDGKMLSPMDTDHEYLPTAPEESRHFGLPQLMGNEAGISPESVHTFKWPYRFSRYGNHTAEFYVTDSNGTAYGKIVRNFTLGYHDQNDSRWGFIITVDPPGNEIASWKDGAMVFDLLCHRYDFPRQNVIYLSNGCATRDNVLYNMQWLSEHTGSSSKIVFWVSGHGGLALNGDDDREPIDGKIEMWSGDLYDGDVADFFASSKSENILSVVDTCFSGEFGGPDDLESVFNHFGGGNSMEDEGRVLVTSSTTFTRSKATDDGGVLTILMAGALEGIKDRTGGTADSNSDGRISADEAGMWAVIHYNIRFFGISEFNDCYTGDLYLEK
;
A
#
# COMPACT_ATOMS: atom_id res chain seq x y z
N MET A 1 -5.77 -65.91 -21.88
CA MET A 1 -4.67 -65.25 -22.64
C MET A 1 -4.72 -63.75 -22.34
N LYS A 2 -3.55 -63.14 -22.01
CA LYS A 2 -3.29 -61.71 -21.67
C LYS A 2 -3.86 -61.29 -20.29
N LYS A 3 -3.18 -61.30 -19.13
CA LYS A 3 -1.88 -60.77 -18.60
C LYS A 3 -1.79 -59.23 -18.43
N PHE A 4 -1.71 -58.82 -17.13
CA PHE A 4 -0.98 -57.68 -16.50
C PHE A 4 -1.51 -56.25 -16.76
N LEU A 5 -1.47 -55.23 -15.87
CA LEU A 5 -1.24 -54.95 -14.43
C LEU A 5 -1.71 -53.45 -14.24
N PRO A 6 -1.62 -52.73 -13.09
CA PRO A 6 -2.63 -51.78 -12.66
C PRO A 6 -2.22 -50.31 -12.90
N VAL A 7 -3.20 -49.45 -12.71
CA VAL A 7 -3.14 -47.98 -12.75
C VAL A 7 -2.00 -47.43 -11.89
N MET A 8 -1.04 -46.75 -12.53
CA MET A 8 -0.07 -45.88 -11.86
C MET A 8 -0.48 -44.42 -12.07
N ALA A 9 -0.45 -43.64 -10.98
CA ALA A 9 -0.82 -42.24 -10.91
C ALA A 9 -0.11 -41.39 -11.98
N VAL A 10 -0.91 -40.70 -12.81
CA VAL A 10 -0.42 -39.70 -13.75
C VAL A 10 -0.25 -38.40 -12.98
N ILE A 11 1.00 -38.10 -12.59
CA ILE A 11 1.42 -36.77 -12.19
C ILE A 11 1.39 -35.91 -13.46
N PHE A 12 0.45 -34.98 -13.50
CA PHE A 12 0.31 -34.00 -14.57
C PHE A 12 1.41 -32.95 -14.39
N VAL A 13 2.58 -33.17 -14.99
CA VAL A 13 3.59 -32.11 -15.16
C VAL A 13 3.08 -31.19 -16.26
N MET A 14 2.44 -30.08 -15.87
CA MET A 14 2.25 -28.95 -16.77
C MET A 14 3.62 -28.37 -17.11
N LEU A 15 4.14 -28.78 -18.27
CA LEU A 15 5.14 -28.05 -19.03
C LEU A 15 4.50 -26.77 -19.57
N VAL A 16 4.37 -25.75 -18.70
CA VAL A 16 4.28 -24.36 -19.13
C VAL A 16 5.68 -23.79 -18.94
N LEU A 17 6.33 -23.42 -20.03
CA LEU A 17 7.65 -22.80 -20.05
C LEU A 17 7.58 -21.38 -19.46
N PRO A 18 8.38 -21.03 -18.43
CA PRO A 18 8.79 -19.65 -18.20
C PRO A 18 10.29 -19.50 -18.51
N LEU A 19 10.62 -18.37 -19.15
CA LEU A 19 11.92 -17.70 -19.27
C LEU A 19 13.17 -18.54 -18.96
N SER A 20 13.84 -18.93 -20.04
CA SER A 20 15.12 -19.65 -20.06
C SER A 20 16.22 -18.98 -19.23
N GLY A 21 16.44 -19.46 -18.01
CA GLY A 21 17.74 -19.43 -17.36
C GLY A 21 18.60 -20.57 -17.90
N CYS A 22 19.76 -20.27 -18.46
CA CYS A 22 20.67 -21.26 -19.03
C CYS A 22 21.08 -22.30 -17.98
N MET A 23 20.88 -23.59 -18.29
CA MET A 23 21.53 -24.70 -17.59
C MET A 23 23.04 -24.61 -17.85
N GLU A 24 23.84 -24.21 -16.86
CA GLU A 24 25.28 -24.41 -16.91
C GLU A 24 25.60 -25.87 -16.55
N LYS A 25 26.08 -26.65 -17.53
CA LYS A 25 26.65 -27.97 -17.29
C LYS A 25 28.05 -27.81 -16.67
N GLY A 26 28.13 -27.87 -15.35
CA GLY A 26 29.38 -28.13 -14.63
C GLY A 26 29.80 -29.60 -14.79
N ALA A 27 31.12 -29.84 -14.86
CA ALA A 27 31.71 -31.17 -15.00
C ALA A 27 31.31 -32.12 -13.85
N GLU A 28 31.12 -33.40 -14.17
CA GLU A 28 30.46 -34.44 -13.35
C GLU A 28 31.15 -34.84 -12.02
N ALA A 29 32.06 -34.05 -11.45
CA ALA A 29 32.86 -34.43 -10.28
C ALA A 29 32.76 -33.49 -9.05
N GLU A 30 32.13 -32.32 -9.15
CA GLU A 30 31.93 -31.42 -8.01
C GLU A 30 30.44 -31.12 -7.81
N GLY A 31 29.96 -31.21 -6.56
CA GLY A 31 28.57 -30.92 -6.21
C GLY A 31 28.18 -29.53 -6.71
N THR A 32 27.23 -29.48 -7.65
CA THR A 32 26.89 -28.26 -8.37
C THR A 32 25.46 -27.85 -8.02
N ILE A 33 25.21 -26.55 -7.86
CA ILE A 33 23.85 -26.01 -7.88
C ILE A 33 23.42 -25.96 -9.34
N VAL A 34 22.47 -26.83 -9.70
CA VAL A 34 22.13 -27.07 -11.11
C VAL A 34 21.04 -26.12 -11.59
N ALA A 35 20.18 -25.63 -10.70
CA ALA A 35 19.14 -24.67 -11.06
C ALA A 35 18.86 -23.68 -9.93
N ARG A 36 18.60 -22.43 -10.35
CA ARG A 36 18.21 -21.32 -9.50
C ARG A 36 17.17 -20.49 -10.23
N THR A 37 16.08 -20.18 -9.57
CA THR A 37 14.99 -19.36 -10.13
C THR A 37 14.58 -18.35 -9.09
N PHE A 38 14.26 -17.13 -9.55
CA PHE A 38 13.61 -16.13 -8.73
C PHE A 38 12.36 -15.60 -9.46
N TRP A 39 11.35 -15.24 -8.69
CA TRP A 39 10.14 -14.59 -9.18
C TRP A 39 9.52 -13.76 -8.03
N ALA A 40 8.54 -12.93 -8.34
CA ALA A 40 7.73 -12.24 -7.34
C ALA A 40 6.30 -12.77 -7.43
N GLU A 41 5.70 -13.10 -6.29
CA GLU A 41 4.25 -13.32 -6.19
C GLU A 41 3.59 -12.02 -5.72
N ILE A 42 2.46 -11.64 -6.33
CA ILE A 42 1.75 -10.40 -6.05
C ILE A 42 0.44 -10.72 -5.35
N TYR A 43 0.16 -10.00 -4.26
CA TYR A 43 -1.06 -10.12 -3.48
C TYR A 43 -1.75 -8.77 -3.39
N GLU A 44 -3.07 -8.78 -3.53
CA GLU A 44 -3.93 -7.60 -3.39
C GLU A 44 -4.97 -7.87 -2.30
N PRO A 45 -5.35 -6.85 -1.51
CA PRO A 45 -6.43 -6.98 -0.55
C PRO A 45 -7.79 -7.03 -1.27
N GLU A 46 -8.68 -7.83 -0.71
CA GLU A 46 -10.12 -7.85 -0.92
C GLU A 46 -10.76 -7.47 0.41
N VAL A 47 -11.61 -6.44 0.41
CA VAL A 47 -12.15 -5.87 1.64
C VAL A 47 -13.67 -6.00 1.66
N ASN A 48 -14.23 -6.37 2.82
CA ASN A 48 -15.66 -6.33 3.07
C ASN A 48 -15.93 -5.39 4.24
N ILE A 49 -16.65 -4.30 3.97
CA ILE A 49 -17.13 -3.35 4.97
C ILE A 49 -18.62 -3.59 5.17
N SER A 50 -19.01 -3.86 6.41
CA SER A 50 -20.42 -4.13 6.75
C SER A 50 -21.29 -2.87 6.81
N ASP A 51 -22.61 -3.04 6.73
CA ASP A 51 -23.58 -1.98 7.04
C ASP A 51 -23.46 -1.53 8.51
N ILE A 52 -23.79 -0.28 8.81
CA ILE A 52 -23.84 0.22 10.18
C ILE A 52 -25.03 -0.38 10.92
N THR A 53 -24.75 -1.22 11.92
CA THR A 53 -25.77 -1.73 12.84
C THR A 53 -25.97 -0.81 14.06
N SER A 54 -26.98 -1.07 14.88
CA SER A 54 -27.33 -0.19 16.00
C SER A 54 -26.21 -0.10 17.06
N GLY A 55 -25.40 0.94 16.98
CA GLY A 55 -24.42 1.32 18.01
C GLY A 55 -22.96 0.96 17.70
N SER A 56 -22.67 0.20 16.64
CA SER A 56 -21.29 -0.14 16.23
C SER A 56 -20.82 0.73 15.06
N LEU A 57 -19.50 0.78 14.84
CA LEU A 57 -18.93 1.13 13.54
C LEU A 57 -19.11 -0.06 12.58
N PRO A 58 -18.92 0.12 11.27
CA PRO A 58 -18.75 -0.99 10.34
C PRO A 58 -17.63 -1.92 10.80
N ASP A 59 -17.89 -3.23 10.82
CA ASP A 59 -16.85 -4.25 10.88
C ASP A 59 -16.13 -4.30 9.52
N VAL A 60 -14.81 -4.51 9.55
CA VAL A 60 -13.94 -4.58 8.36
C VAL A 60 -13.25 -5.95 8.31
N ASP A 61 -13.54 -6.72 7.26
CA ASP A 61 -12.85 -7.99 6.98
C ASP A 61 -11.92 -7.83 5.78
N ILE A 62 -10.68 -8.32 5.91
CA ILE A 62 -9.63 -8.16 4.89
C ILE A 62 -9.02 -9.52 4.59
N HIS A 63 -8.97 -9.86 3.30
CA HIS A 63 -8.27 -11.04 2.80
C HIS A 63 -7.34 -10.65 1.66
N TYR A 64 -6.15 -11.24 1.60
CA TYR A 64 -5.24 -11.06 0.48
C TYR A 64 -5.25 -12.28 -0.43
N SER A 65 -5.47 -12.01 -1.72
CA SER A 65 -5.47 -13.03 -2.77
C SER A 65 -4.25 -12.88 -3.67
N LYS A 66 -3.69 -14.00 -4.13
CA LYS A 66 -2.61 -13.98 -5.14
C LYS A 66 -3.19 -13.63 -6.51
N VAL A 67 -2.82 -12.47 -7.05
CA VAL A 67 -3.36 -11.95 -8.32
C VAL A 67 -2.38 -12.10 -9.50
N GLY A 68 -1.12 -12.40 -9.21
CA GLY A 68 -0.12 -12.51 -10.28
C GLY A 68 1.27 -12.91 -9.86
N GLU A 69 2.13 -12.97 -10.86
CA GLU A 69 3.56 -13.20 -10.70
C GLU A 69 4.34 -12.31 -11.67
N GLY A 70 5.54 -11.90 -11.25
CA GLY A 70 6.51 -11.17 -12.07
C GLY A 70 6.34 -9.65 -12.05
N LYS A 71 7.40 -8.94 -12.46
CA LYS A 71 7.51 -7.47 -12.34
C LYS A 71 6.53 -6.68 -13.23
N GLU A 72 6.08 -7.25 -14.35
CA GLU A 72 5.22 -6.55 -15.32
C GLU A 72 3.82 -6.25 -14.78
N LYS A 73 3.45 -6.90 -13.68
CA LYS A 73 2.18 -6.69 -12.98
C LYS A 73 2.34 -5.89 -11.69
N ALA A 74 3.56 -5.60 -11.26
CA ALA A 74 3.82 -4.91 -10.01
C ALA A 74 3.64 -3.40 -10.19
N GLY A 75 2.86 -2.77 -9.31
CA GLY A 75 2.82 -1.34 -9.09
C GLY A 75 3.61 -0.93 -7.86
N ILE A 76 3.71 0.38 -7.64
CA ILE A 76 4.25 0.93 -6.40
C ILE A 76 3.32 0.51 -5.25
N GLY A 77 3.92 -0.03 -4.19
CA GLY A 77 3.18 -0.42 -3.01
C GLY A 77 2.60 -1.82 -2.98
N ASP A 78 2.64 -2.58 -4.07
CA ASP A 78 2.07 -3.93 -4.07
C ASP A 78 2.68 -4.81 -2.98
N GLN A 79 1.85 -5.63 -2.34
CA GLN A 79 2.33 -6.67 -1.43
C GLN A 79 2.97 -7.79 -2.26
N LEU A 80 4.30 -7.86 -2.23
CA LEU A 80 5.07 -8.85 -2.96
C LEU A 80 5.69 -9.87 -2.01
N PHE A 81 5.85 -11.10 -2.52
CA PHE A 81 6.74 -12.10 -1.96
C PHE A 81 7.80 -12.47 -2.98
N LEU A 82 9.03 -11.99 -2.74
CA LEU A 82 10.19 -12.35 -3.53
C LEU A 82 10.56 -13.79 -3.22
N CYS A 83 10.47 -14.64 -4.22
CA CYS A 83 10.69 -16.07 -4.10
C CYS A 83 12.03 -16.45 -4.72
N TYR A 84 12.82 -17.25 -4.02
CA TYR A 84 14.07 -17.80 -4.53
C TYR A 84 14.11 -19.29 -4.29
N SER A 85 14.32 -20.05 -5.37
CA SER A 85 14.42 -21.51 -5.30
C SER A 85 15.77 -22.00 -5.76
N ILE A 86 16.33 -22.96 -5.03
CA ILE A 86 17.54 -23.69 -5.40
C ILE A 86 17.26 -25.17 -5.53
N TYR A 87 17.94 -25.79 -6.50
CA TYR A 87 18.03 -27.23 -6.64
C TYR A 87 19.51 -27.65 -6.67
N THR A 88 19.88 -28.52 -5.74
CA THR A 88 21.26 -29.01 -5.60
C THR A 88 21.36 -30.43 -6.14
N LYS A 89 22.44 -30.75 -6.86
CA LYS A 89 22.73 -32.11 -7.33
C LYS A 89 24.14 -32.49 -6.92
N ASN A 90 24.32 -33.73 -6.48
CA ASN A 90 25.61 -34.27 -6.04
C ASN A 90 26.28 -33.45 -4.92
N MET A 91 25.51 -32.68 -4.15
CA MET A 91 25.99 -31.96 -2.97
C MET A 91 25.65 -32.77 -1.70
N ALA A 92 26.57 -32.81 -0.74
CA ALA A 92 26.24 -33.32 0.59
C ALA A 92 25.14 -32.45 1.22
N LYS A 93 24.27 -33.05 2.03
CA LYS A 93 23.27 -32.30 2.78
C LYS A 93 23.98 -31.29 3.69
N PHE A 94 23.51 -30.06 3.72
CA PHE A 94 24.04 -29.00 4.58
C PHE A 94 22.91 -28.15 5.17
N ASN A 95 23.19 -27.47 6.28
CA ASN A 95 22.29 -26.46 6.80
C ASN A 95 22.59 -25.15 6.08
N GLY A 96 21.60 -24.64 5.34
CA GLY A 96 21.74 -23.45 4.52
C GLY A 96 20.96 -22.27 5.11
N LYS A 97 21.52 -21.07 4.99
CA LYS A 97 20.83 -19.80 5.24
C LYS A 97 20.71 -19.01 3.95
N ALA A 98 19.49 -18.67 3.55
CA ALA A 98 19.21 -17.94 2.33
C ALA A 98 19.21 -16.42 2.57
N TYR A 99 19.60 -15.66 1.56
CA TYR A 99 19.70 -14.22 1.59
C TYR A 99 19.01 -13.64 0.38
N CYS A 100 18.31 -12.53 0.59
CA CYS A 100 17.73 -11.69 -0.43
C CYS A 100 18.16 -10.25 -0.16
N MET A 101 18.65 -9.57 -1.19
CA MET A 101 18.96 -8.14 -1.14
C MET A 101 18.31 -7.45 -2.32
N ILE A 102 17.72 -6.29 -2.07
CA ILE A 102 17.22 -5.37 -3.11
C ILE A 102 17.95 -4.05 -2.94
N ASP A 103 18.58 -3.59 -4.02
CA ASP A 103 19.34 -2.34 -4.07
C ASP A 103 20.40 -2.22 -2.96
N GLY A 104 21.02 -3.35 -2.63
CA GLY A 104 22.04 -3.45 -1.57
C GLY A 104 21.47 -3.54 -0.15
N LYS A 105 20.15 -3.41 0.04
CA LYS A 105 19.49 -3.60 1.34
C LYS A 105 19.12 -5.06 1.55
N MET A 106 19.54 -5.64 2.67
CA MET A 106 19.18 -7.01 3.04
C MET A 106 17.75 -7.07 3.57
N LEU A 107 16.97 -8.02 3.05
CA LEU A 107 15.59 -8.26 3.49
C LEU A 107 15.53 -9.29 4.61
N SER A 108 14.64 -9.06 5.57
CA SER A 108 14.29 -10.04 6.60
C SER A 108 13.10 -10.89 6.13
N PRO A 109 13.18 -12.23 6.19
CA PRO A 109 12.04 -13.09 5.86
C PRO A 109 10.94 -13.02 6.93
N MET A 110 11.28 -12.54 8.14
CA MET A 110 10.35 -12.43 9.26
C MET A 110 9.87 -10.99 9.47
N ASP A 111 10.42 -10.01 8.76
CA ASP A 111 9.94 -8.61 8.77
C ASP A 111 9.30 -8.13 10.09
N THR A 112 10.01 -8.32 11.21
CA THR A 112 9.44 -8.16 12.57
C THR A 112 9.08 -6.73 12.90
N ASP A 113 9.64 -5.81 12.13
CA ASP A 113 9.38 -4.38 12.23
C ASP A 113 8.18 -3.98 11.36
N HIS A 114 7.50 -4.92 10.68
CA HIS A 114 6.39 -4.67 9.76
C HIS A 114 6.76 -3.66 8.65
N GLU A 115 7.99 -3.74 8.16
CA GLU A 115 8.49 -2.80 7.15
C GLU A 115 7.72 -2.96 5.82
N TYR A 116 7.36 -4.19 5.45
CA TYR A 116 6.66 -4.53 4.21
C TYR A 116 5.37 -5.32 4.42
N LEU A 117 5.27 -6.09 5.50
CA LEU A 117 4.05 -6.81 5.87
C LEU A 117 3.07 -5.89 6.59
N PRO A 118 1.75 -6.10 6.40
CA PRO A 118 0.73 -5.38 7.13
C PRO A 118 0.62 -5.80 8.61
N THR A 119 1.03 -7.02 8.93
CA THR A 119 0.92 -7.62 10.28
C THR A 119 2.13 -8.51 10.56
N ALA A 120 2.22 -9.02 11.79
CA ALA A 120 3.18 -10.02 12.19
C ALA A 120 3.19 -11.24 11.24
N PRO A 121 4.37 -11.82 10.95
CA PRO A 121 4.51 -12.97 10.06
C PRO A 121 3.66 -14.18 10.46
N GLU A 122 3.46 -14.39 11.75
CA GLU A 122 2.66 -15.49 12.29
C GLU A 122 1.18 -15.35 11.90
N GLU A 123 0.72 -14.11 11.70
CA GLU A 123 -0.66 -13.79 11.34
C GLU A 123 -0.91 -13.79 9.83
N SER A 124 0.15 -13.67 9.02
CA SER A 124 0.07 -13.57 7.55
C SER A 124 -0.89 -14.60 6.92
N ARG A 125 -0.88 -15.85 7.40
CA ARG A 125 -1.76 -16.92 6.90
C ARG A 125 -3.26 -16.67 7.14
N HIS A 126 -3.62 -16.01 8.24
CA HIS A 126 -5.01 -15.70 8.55
C HIS A 126 -5.59 -14.71 7.53
N PHE A 127 -4.74 -13.84 6.99
CA PHE A 127 -5.08 -12.86 5.97
C PHE A 127 -4.86 -13.36 4.53
N GLY A 128 -4.63 -14.67 4.30
CA GLY A 128 -4.40 -15.19 2.93
C GLY A 128 -3.00 -15.01 2.36
N LEU A 129 -2.09 -14.36 3.11
CA LEU A 129 -0.69 -14.21 2.72
C LEU A 129 0.12 -15.51 2.94
N PRO A 130 1.22 -15.72 2.20
CA PRO A 130 2.14 -16.84 2.41
C PRO A 130 2.64 -16.97 3.85
N GLN A 131 2.73 -18.21 4.34
CA GLN A 131 3.46 -18.47 5.58
C GLN A 131 4.95 -18.25 5.37
N LEU A 132 5.55 -17.43 6.23
CA LEU A 132 6.98 -17.20 6.28
C LEU A 132 7.59 -18.21 7.27
N MET A 133 8.47 -19.09 6.78
CA MET A 133 9.11 -20.14 7.59
C MET A 133 10.57 -19.82 7.92
N GLY A 134 10.96 -18.54 7.85
CA GLY A 134 12.34 -18.08 7.96
C GLY A 134 13.17 -18.35 6.70
N ASN A 135 14.49 -18.13 6.80
CA ASN A 135 15.45 -18.31 5.71
C ASN A 135 16.48 -19.42 5.95
N GLU A 136 16.29 -20.28 6.97
CA GLU A 136 17.19 -21.38 7.26
C GLU A 136 16.53 -22.73 6.94
N ALA A 137 17.25 -23.62 6.25
CA ALA A 137 16.73 -24.93 5.87
C ALA A 137 17.83 -25.99 5.75
N GLY A 138 17.47 -27.25 6.00
CA GLY A 138 18.33 -28.41 5.71
C GLY A 138 18.36 -28.73 4.22
N ILE A 139 19.28 -28.13 3.48
CA ILE A 139 19.42 -28.28 2.03
C ILE A 139 19.87 -29.69 1.71
N SER A 140 18.94 -30.48 1.18
CA SER A 140 19.15 -31.87 0.79
C SER A 140 19.35 -31.98 -0.72
N PRO A 141 20.22 -32.90 -1.19
CA PRO A 141 20.41 -33.13 -2.62
C PRO A 141 19.11 -33.58 -3.30
N GLU A 142 19.01 -33.28 -4.59
CA GLU A 142 17.90 -33.68 -5.45
C GLU A 142 16.52 -33.19 -4.97
N SER A 143 16.52 -32.11 -4.18
CA SER A 143 15.32 -31.48 -3.64
C SER A 143 15.30 -29.99 -3.99
N VAL A 144 14.10 -29.46 -4.26
CA VAL A 144 13.89 -28.02 -4.43
C VAL A 144 13.65 -27.40 -3.06
N HIS A 145 14.38 -26.33 -2.75
CA HIS A 145 14.17 -25.52 -1.55
C HIS A 145 13.79 -24.12 -1.98
N THR A 146 12.67 -23.60 -1.46
CA THR A 146 12.13 -22.28 -1.80
C THR A 146 12.10 -21.40 -0.56
N PHE A 147 12.59 -20.17 -0.70
CA PHE A 147 12.61 -19.13 0.31
C PHE A 147 11.79 -17.94 -0.16
N LYS A 148 11.15 -17.24 0.77
CA LYS A 148 10.28 -16.10 0.49
C LYS A 148 10.62 -14.92 1.40
N TRP A 149 10.58 -13.71 0.84
CA TRP A 149 10.72 -12.46 1.58
C TRP A 149 9.58 -11.52 1.21
N PRO A 150 8.89 -10.91 2.19
CA PRO A 150 7.96 -9.83 1.91
C PRO A 150 8.73 -8.63 1.36
N TYR A 151 8.12 -7.92 0.42
CA TYR A 151 8.71 -6.72 -0.16
C TYR A 151 7.62 -5.83 -0.77
N ARG A 152 7.91 -4.54 -0.88
CA ARG A 152 7.11 -3.56 -1.61
C ARG A 152 8.06 -2.59 -2.31
N PHE A 153 7.77 -2.22 -3.56
CA PHE A 153 8.50 -1.16 -4.24
C PHE A 153 7.96 0.19 -3.80
N SER A 154 8.85 1.16 -3.52
CA SER A 154 8.46 2.52 -3.16
C SER A 154 8.69 3.56 -4.27
N ARG A 155 9.41 3.19 -5.34
CA ARG A 155 9.72 4.07 -6.47
C ARG A 155 9.79 3.30 -7.77
N TYR A 156 9.47 3.97 -8.88
CA TYR A 156 9.77 3.47 -10.22
C TYR A 156 11.27 3.59 -10.52
N GLY A 157 11.76 2.78 -11.46
CA GLY A 157 13.13 2.85 -11.95
C GLY A 157 13.86 1.52 -11.92
N ASN A 158 15.19 1.61 -11.87
CA ASN A 158 16.07 0.45 -11.95
C ASN A 158 16.35 -0.11 -10.55
N HIS A 159 16.17 -1.43 -10.43
CA HIS A 159 16.43 -2.18 -9.22
C HIS A 159 17.41 -3.32 -9.48
N THR A 160 18.13 -3.71 -8.43
CA THR A 160 19.03 -4.86 -8.42
C THR A 160 18.60 -5.83 -7.33
N ALA A 161 18.23 -7.05 -7.73
CA ALA A 161 17.99 -8.14 -6.80
C ALA A 161 19.18 -9.10 -6.75
N GLU A 162 19.61 -9.46 -5.54
CA GLU A 162 20.61 -10.48 -5.30
C GLU A 162 20.05 -11.57 -4.37
N PHE A 163 20.27 -12.83 -4.73
CA PHE A 163 19.89 -13.98 -3.91
C PHE A 163 21.01 -14.99 -3.84
N TYR A 164 21.23 -15.59 -2.67
CA TYR A 164 22.18 -16.68 -2.47
C TYR A 164 21.85 -17.48 -1.20
N VAL A 165 22.49 -18.63 -1.02
CA VAL A 165 22.46 -19.41 0.23
C VAL A 165 23.89 -19.55 0.76
N THR A 166 24.10 -19.57 2.07
CA THR A 166 25.40 -19.93 2.66
C THR A 166 25.31 -21.20 3.48
N ASP A 167 26.40 -21.98 3.54
CA ASP A 167 26.56 -23.02 4.56
C ASP A 167 27.03 -22.44 5.91
N SER A 168 27.27 -23.32 6.89
CA SER A 168 27.78 -22.96 8.22
C SER A 168 29.19 -22.37 8.21
N ASN A 169 29.96 -22.53 7.13
CA ASN A 169 31.29 -21.98 6.96
C ASN A 169 31.28 -20.62 6.22
N GLY A 170 30.09 -20.15 5.81
CA GLY A 170 29.93 -18.93 5.03
C GLY A 170 30.17 -19.10 3.52
N THR A 171 30.33 -20.34 3.03
CA THR A 171 30.48 -20.60 1.59
C THR A 171 29.18 -20.25 0.89
N ALA A 172 29.22 -19.33 -0.07
CA ALA A 172 28.03 -18.90 -0.82
C ALA A 172 27.73 -19.81 -2.01
N TYR A 173 26.44 -20.03 -2.21
CA TYR A 173 25.87 -21.02 -3.10
C TYR A 173 24.72 -20.40 -3.90
N GLY A 174 24.67 -20.67 -5.20
CA GLY A 174 23.54 -20.30 -6.06
C GLY A 174 23.42 -18.81 -6.36
N LYS A 175 24.43 -17.97 -6.00
CA LYS A 175 24.37 -16.51 -6.12
C LYS A 175 23.89 -15.95 -7.46
N ILE A 176 22.69 -15.42 -7.52
CA ILE A 176 22.08 -14.78 -8.69
C ILE A 176 21.96 -13.28 -8.44
N VAL A 177 22.40 -12.46 -9.41
CA VAL A 177 22.21 -11.01 -9.42
C VAL A 177 21.41 -10.65 -10.67
N ARG A 178 20.39 -9.82 -10.50
CA ARG A 178 19.44 -9.47 -11.55
C ARG A 178 19.10 -7.98 -11.47
N ASN A 179 19.41 -7.30 -12.56
CA ASN A 179 19.00 -5.92 -12.77
C ASN A 179 17.68 -5.93 -13.54
N PHE A 180 16.70 -5.18 -13.08
CA PHE A 180 15.43 -5.03 -13.76
C PHE A 180 14.88 -3.62 -13.54
N THR A 181 13.98 -3.19 -14.43
CA THR A 181 13.30 -1.91 -14.32
C THR A 181 11.85 -2.17 -13.96
N LEU A 182 11.37 -1.45 -12.93
CA LEU A 182 9.95 -1.27 -12.64
C LEU A 182 9.52 0.01 -13.38
N GLY A 183 8.71 -0.17 -14.42
CA GLY A 183 8.26 0.92 -15.28
C GLY A 183 6.79 1.20 -15.08
N TYR A 184 6.41 2.48 -15.20
CA TYR A 184 5.03 2.87 -15.42
C TYR A 184 4.65 2.66 -16.88
N HIS A 185 3.46 2.14 -17.11
CA HIS A 185 2.83 2.04 -18.42
C HIS A 185 1.58 2.92 -18.41
N ASP A 186 1.48 3.82 -19.38
CA ASP A 186 0.31 4.68 -19.51
C ASP A 186 -0.98 3.86 -19.68
N GLN A 187 -1.97 4.16 -18.85
CA GLN A 187 -3.25 3.45 -18.77
C GLN A 187 -4.36 4.10 -19.61
N ASN A 188 -4.11 5.26 -20.22
CA ASN A 188 -5.13 6.04 -20.95
C ASN A 188 -6.40 6.30 -20.10
N ASP A 189 -6.17 6.55 -18.82
CA ASP A 189 -7.15 6.88 -17.81
C ASP A 189 -6.44 7.77 -16.79
N SER A 190 -6.99 8.94 -16.50
CA SER A 190 -6.32 9.97 -15.69
C SER A 190 -6.88 10.04 -14.26
N ARG A 191 -7.38 8.91 -13.75
CA ARG A 191 -7.75 8.71 -12.36
C ARG A 191 -6.56 8.12 -11.61
N TRP A 192 -6.18 8.75 -10.50
CA TRP A 192 -4.97 8.45 -9.74
C TRP A 192 -5.29 8.30 -8.26
N GLY A 193 -4.68 7.31 -7.63
CA GLY A 193 -4.74 7.12 -6.18
C GLY A 193 -3.37 7.32 -5.58
N PHE A 194 -3.28 8.03 -4.46
CA PHE A 194 -2.07 8.14 -3.67
C PHE A 194 -2.40 7.90 -2.20
N ILE A 195 -2.05 6.70 -1.73
CA ILE A 195 -2.40 6.18 -0.41
C ILE A 195 -1.12 6.11 0.41
N ILE A 196 -1.14 6.70 1.61
CA ILE A 196 -0.02 6.71 2.55
C ILE A 196 -0.50 6.17 3.89
N THR A 197 0.11 5.09 4.38
CA THR A 197 -0.23 4.53 5.69
C THR A 197 1.00 4.22 6.52
N VAL A 198 1.01 4.63 7.78
CA VAL A 198 2.13 4.41 8.69
C VAL A 198 1.62 3.81 9.99
N ASP A 199 2.05 2.58 10.27
CA ASP A 199 1.63 1.75 11.42
C ASP A 199 2.86 1.07 12.07
N PRO A 200 3.71 1.83 12.79
CA PRO A 200 4.94 1.30 13.34
C PRO A 200 4.66 0.37 14.54
N PRO A 201 5.42 -0.73 14.69
CA PRO A 201 5.24 -1.63 15.81
C PRO A 201 5.41 -0.96 17.18
N GLY A 202 4.57 -1.34 18.14
CA GLY A 202 4.49 -0.75 19.48
C GLY A 202 3.74 0.57 19.59
N ASN A 203 3.23 1.12 18.47
CA ASN A 203 2.36 2.28 18.42
C ASN A 203 1.29 2.10 17.32
N GLU A 204 0.79 0.88 17.17
CA GLU A 204 -0.13 0.49 16.12
C GLU A 204 -1.52 1.11 16.32
N ILE A 205 -2.07 1.62 15.23
CA ILE A 205 -3.44 2.14 15.09
C ILE A 205 -4.19 1.43 13.95
N ALA A 206 -3.63 0.33 13.44
CA ALA A 206 -4.17 -0.47 12.33
C ALA A 206 -4.32 0.32 11.02
N SER A 207 -3.49 1.34 10.77
CA SER A 207 -3.57 2.14 9.54
C SER A 207 -3.25 1.34 8.27
N TRP A 208 -2.62 0.16 8.39
CA TRP A 208 -2.49 -0.75 7.26
C TRP A 208 -3.85 -1.25 6.73
N LYS A 209 -4.86 -1.38 7.62
CA LYS A 209 -6.22 -1.74 7.22
C LYS A 209 -6.84 -0.62 6.41
N ASP A 210 -6.63 0.63 6.82
CA ASP A 210 -7.09 1.82 6.08
C ASP A 210 -6.56 1.82 4.65
N GLY A 211 -5.27 1.55 4.49
CA GLY A 211 -4.66 1.47 3.16
C GLY A 211 -5.22 0.32 2.32
N ALA A 212 -5.51 -0.83 2.94
CA ALA A 212 -6.15 -1.95 2.26
C ALA A 212 -7.58 -1.63 1.80
N MET A 213 -8.38 -0.99 2.66
CA MET A 213 -9.75 -0.54 2.33
C MET A 213 -9.75 0.42 1.14
N VAL A 214 -8.89 1.43 1.18
CA VAL A 214 -8.82 2.45 0.12
C VAL A 214 -8.26 1.86 -1.17
N PHE A 215 -7.29 0.96 -1.08
CA PHE A 215 -6.75 0.27 -2.27
C PHE A 215 -7.83 -0.54 -2.98
N ASP A 216 -8.57 -1.37 -2.24
CA ASP A 216 -9.66 -2.21 -2.77
C ASP A 216 -10.79 -1.36 -3.35
N LEU A 217 -11.19 -0.31 -2.64
CA LEU A 217 -12.16 0.69 -3.10
C LEU A 217 -11.74 1.30 -4.45
N LEU A 218 -10.51 1.81 -4.57
CA LEU A 218 -10.08 2.44 -5.81
C LEU A 218 -9.94 1.42 -6.95
N CYS A 219 -9.28 0.29 -6.70
CA CYS A 219 -8.94 -0.67 -7.76
C CYS A 219 -10.11 -1.55 -8.19
N HIS A 220 -10.94 -2.01 -7.25
CA HIS A 220 -11.98 -3.01 -7.49
C HIS A 220 -13.40 -2.44 -7.49
N ARG A 221 -13.69 -1.39 -6.73
CA ARG A 221 -15.02 -0.75 -6.73
C ARG A 221 -15.14 0.34 -7.80
N TYR A 222 -14.11 1.17 -7.95
CA TYR A 222 -14.08 2.28 -8.92
C TYR A 222 -13.25 2.00 -10.17
N ASP A 223 -12.63 0.84 -10.30
CA ASP A 223 -11.82 0.45 -11.46
C ASP A 223 -10.71 1.46 -11.81
N PHE A 224 -10.06 2.08 -10.81
CA PHE A 224 -8.85 2.86 -11.05
C PHE A 224 -7.79 1.93 -11.63
N PRO A 225 -7.06 2.35 -12.67
CA PRO A 225 -5.99 1.52 -13.19
C PRO A 225 -4.97 1.25 -12.09
N ARG A 226 -4.64 -0.02 -11.85
CA ARG A 226 -3.68 -0.40 -10.79
C ARG A 226 -2.40 0.42 -10.85
N GLN A 227 -1.81 0.64 -12.02
CA GLN A 227 -0.56 1.39 -12.15
C GLN A 227 -0.67 2.89 -11.83
N ASN A 228 -1.90 3.43 -11.75
CA ASN A 228 -2.16 4.79 -11.32
C ASN A 228 -2.42 4.91 -9.80
N VAL A 229 -2.44 3.79 -9.08
CA VAL A 229 -2.60 3.76 -7.62
C VAL A 229 -1.24 3.54 -6.97
N ILE A 230 -0.70 4.57 -6.33
CA ILE A 230 0.53 4.51 -5.56
C ILE A 230 0.16 4.27 -4.11
N TYR A 231 0.63 3.18 -3.52
CA TYR A 231 0.35 2.84 -2.12
C TYR A 231 1.64 2.72 -1.30
N LEU A 232 1.96 3.73 -0.51
CA LEU A 232 3.13 3.69 0.37
C LEU A 232 2.69 3.29 1.79
N SER A 233 3.06 2.08 2.21
CA SER A 233 2.82 1.59 3.57
C SER A 233 4.13 1.41 4.34
N ASN A 234 4.15 1.78 5.62
CA ASN A 234 5.25 1.54 6.57
C ASN A 234 6.62 1.88 5.97
N GLY A 235 7.52 0.91 5.81
CA GLY A 235 8.88 1.09 5.29
C GLY A 235 8.97 1.80 3.95
N CYS A 236 7.90 1.76 3.15
CA CYS A 236 7.81 2.49 1.89
C CYS A 236 7.37 3.95 2.07
N ALA A 237 6.64 4.28 3.13
CA ALA A 237 6.14 5.61 3.47
C ALA A 237 7.17 6.43 4.26
N THR A 238 8.39 6.58 3.73
CA THR A 238 9.34 7.59 4.22
C THR A 238 9.05 8.94 3.58
N ARG A 239 9.40 10.06 4.24
CA ARG A 239 9.22 11.41 3.68
C ARG A 239 9.81 11.52 2.27
N ASP A 240 11.05 11.06 2.09
CA ASP A 240 11.73 11.09 0.79
C ASP A 240 10.99 10.30 -0.30
N ASN A 241 10.38 9.16 0.04
CA ASN A 241 9.60 8.39 -0.92
C ASN A 241 8.27 9.07 -1.23
N VAL A 242 7.61 9.65 -0.21
CA VAL A 242 6.36 10.39 -0.40
C VAL A 242 6.58 11.58 -1.32
N LEU A 243 7.54 12.45 -1.03
CA LEU A 243 7.86 13.62 -1.86
C LEU A 243 8.26 13.23 -3.28
N TYR A 244 9.04 12.16 -3.44
CA TYR A 244 9.37 11.63 -4.76
C TYR A 244 8.11 11.26 -5.55
N ASN A 245 7.16 10.56 -4.93
CA ASN A 245 5.93 10.14 -5.60
C ASN A 245 4.95 11.30 -5.81
N MET A 246 4.91 12.31 -4.93
CA MET A 246 4.17 13.57 -5.16
C MET A 246 4.69 14.29 -6.42
N GLN A 247 6.01 14.45 -6.52
CA GLN A 247 6.62 15.05 -7.70
C GLN A 247 6.30 14.21 -8.94
N TRP A 248 6.52 12.90 -8.87
CA TRP A 248 6.26 11.99 -9.98
C TRP A 248 4.80 12.05 -10.44
N LEU A 249 3.83 12.01 -9.51
CA LEU A 249 2.40 12.14 -9.82
C LEU A 249 2.08 13.50 -10.47
N SER A 250 2.66 14.59 -9.97
CA SER A 250 2.48 15.93 -10.55
C SER A 250 2.96 16.01 -11.99
N GLU A 251 4.02 15.27 -12.35
CA GLU A 251 4.53 15.18 -13.72
C GLU A 251 3.64 14.33 -14.65
N HIS A 252 2.75 13.51 -14.10
CA HIS A 252 1.85 12.60 -14.84
C HIS A 252 0.37 12.98 -14.76
N THR A 253 0.05 14.08 -14.07
CA THR A 253 -1.30 14.62 -13.90
C THR A 253 -1.45 15.96 -14.61
N GLY A 254 -2.69 16.38 -14.80
CA GLY A 254 -3.04 17.70 -15.32
C GLY A 254 -4.44 18.10 -14.87
N SER A 255 -4.98 19.18 -15.45
CA SER A 255 -6.22 19.79 -14.96
C SER A 255 -7.46 18.89 -15.01
N SER A 256 -7.50 17.94 -15.96
CA SER A 256 -8.59 16.97 -16.06
C SER A 256 -8.36 15.68 -15.27
N SER A 257 -7.20 15.53 -14.61
CA SER A 257 -6.93 14.36 -13.79
C SER A 257 -7.88 14.34 -12.59
N LYS A 258 -8.21 13.15 -12.10
CA LYS A 258 -8.87 12.95 -10.81
C LYS A 258 -7.85 12.34 -9.86
N ILE A 259 -7.68 12.93 -8.69
CA ILE A 259 -6.69 12.49 -7.71
C ILE A 259 -7.43 12.15 -6.43
N VAL A 260 -7.20 10.95 -5.91
CA VAL A 260 -7.58 10.56 -4.55
C VAL A 260 -6.31 10.51 -3.72
N PHE A 261 -6.15 11.48 -2.82
CA PHE A 261 -5.06 11.52 -1.84
C PHE A 261 -5.61 11.05 -0.49
N TRP A 262 -5.00 10.01 0.07
CA TRP A 262 -5.47 9.41 1.31
C TRP A 262 -4.33 9.13 2.25
N VAL A 263 -4.40 9.65 3.46
CA VAL A 263 -3.38 9.43 4.50
C VAL A 263 -4.02 8.93 5.78
N SER A 264 -3.45 7.88 6.36
CA SER A 264 -3.80 7.40 7.70
C SER A 264 -2.53 7.08 8.50
N GLY A 265 -2.48 7.52 9.75
CA GLY A 265 -1.26 7.43 10.54
C GLY A 265 -1.29 8.30 11.79
N HIS A 266 -0.12 8.44 12.41
CA HIS A 266 0.07 9.42 13.48
C HIS A 266 0.24 10.82 12.89
N GLY A 267 -0.31 11.80 13.60
CA GLY A 267 -0.18 13.21 13.26
C GLY A 267 0.19 14.04 14.48
N GLY A 268 0.69 15.24 14.23
CA GLY A 268 1.19 16.14 15.26
C GLY A 268 1.22 17.57 14.76
N LEU A 269 1.79 18.44 15.59
CA LEU A 269 2.12 19.81 15.25
C LEU A 269 3.63 20.02 15.42
N ALA A 270 4.23 20.81 14.54
CA ALA A 270 5.62 21.26 14.62
C ALA A 270 5.68 22.78 14.82
N LEU A 271 6.84 23.29 15.23
CA LEU A 271 7.11 24.73 15.24
C LEU A 271 8.09 25.03 14.11
N ASN A 272 7.67 25.77 13.08
CA ASN A 272 8.44 25.98 11.85
C ASN A 272 8.96 24.63 11.30
N GLY A 273 8.02 23.71 11.09
CA GLY A 273 8.24 22.37 10.57
C GLY A 273 8.75 22.41 9.14
N ASP A 274 8.23 23.35 8.35
CA ASP A 274 8.76 23.72 7.05
C ASP A 274 9.10 25.23 6.95
N ASP A 275 9.41 25.69 5.74
CA ASP A 275 9.86 27.06 5.46
C ASP A 275 8.71 27.97 5.00
N ASP A 276 7.45 27.61 5.30
CA ASP A 276 6.28 28.41 4.99
C ASP A 276 6.10 29.60 5.98
N ARG A 277 4.92 30.21 5.97
CA ARG A 277 4.67 31.43 6.77
C ARG A 277 4.18 31.15 8.18
N GLU A 278 3.79 29.93 8.45
CA GLU A 278 3.07 29.55 9.65
C GLU A 278 4.07 29.28 10.77
N PRO A 279 3.82 29.75 12.00
CA PRO A 279 4.69 29.45 13.12
C PRO A 279 4.49 28.03 13.67
N ILE A 280 3.36 27.39 13.32
CA ILE A 280 2.94 26.07 13.76
C ILE A 280 2.42 25.35 12.53
N ASP A 281 2.96 24.17 12.26
CA ASP A 281 2.68 23.40 11.06
C ASP A 281 2.02 22.08 11.43
N GLY A 282 1.04 21.66 10.64
CA GLY A 282 0.53 20.30 10.63
C GLY A 282 1.62 19.32 10.19
N LYS A 283 1.76 18.20 10.92
CA LYS A 283 2.66 17.12 10.47
C LYS A 283 2.00 15.75 10.51
N ILE A 284 2.37 14.93 9.54
CA ILE A 284 2.07 13.50 9.52
C ILE A 284 3.38 12.75 9.73
N GLU A 285 3.41 11.86 10.73
CA GLU A 285 4.60 11.09 11.06
C GLU A 285 4.80 10.01 10.00
N MET A 286 5.90 10.13 9.25
CA MET A 286 6.29 9.13 8.26
C MET A 286 7.06 8.00 8.93
N TRP A 287 7.27 6.90 8.21
CA TRP A 287 8.16 5.84 8.68
C TRP A 287 9.57 6.35 9.00
N SER A 288 9.99 7.36 8.24
CA SER A 288 11.19 8.15 8.52
C SER A 288 10.95 9.59 8.05
N GLY A 289 11.09 10.53 8.98
CA GLY A 289 10.81 11.95 8.78
C GLY A 289 9.35 12.31 9.06
N ASP A 290 8.99 13.55 8.75
CA ASP A 290 7.65 14.09 8.90
C ASP A 290 7.21 14.71 7.57
N LEU A 291 5.96 14.50 7.16
CA LEU A 291 5.35 15.18 6.01
C LEU A 291 4.56 16.38 6.54
N TYR A 292 4.79 17.57 6.00
CA TYR A 292 4.09 18.77 6.42
C TYR A 292 2.92 19.09 5.48
N ASP A 293 2.00 19.92 5.97
CA ASP A 293 0.92 20.53 5.21
C ASP A 293 1.44 21.29 3.98
N GLY A 294 2.46 22.13 4.11
CA GLY A 294 3.05 22.85 2.97
C GLY A 294 3.53 21.93 1.84
N ASP A 295 4.08 20.74 2.17
CA ASP A 295 4.48 19.73 1.17
C ASP A 295 3.27 19.23 0.35
N VAL A 296 2.12 19.05 1.00
CA VAL A 296 0.89 18.55 0.37
C VAL A 296 0.21 19.68 -0.44
N ALA A 297 0.28 20.93 0.01
CA ALA A 297 -0.27 22.09 -0.71
C ALA A 297 0.50 22.33 -2.02
N ASP A 298 1.82 22.23 -1.96
CA ASP A 298 2.71 22.26 -3.13
C ASP A 298 2.42 21.12 -4.10
N PHE A 299 2.13 19.91 -3.59
CA PHE A 299 1.73 18.77 -4.42
C PHE A 299 0.42 19.04 -5.16
N PHE A 300 -0.63 19.49 -4.46
CA PHE A 300 -1.92 19.78 -5.08
C PHE A 300 -1.79 20.87 -6.15
N ALA A 301 -1.08 21.97 -5.86
CA ALA A 301 -0.82 23.03 -6.82
C ALA A 301 -0.01 22.53 -8.04
N SER A 302 1.00 21.69 -7.81
CA SER A 302 1.86 21.15 -8.88
C SER A 302 1.14 20.17 -9.79
N SER A 303 0.16 19.43 -9.26
CA SER A 303 -0.67 18.49 -10.04
C SER A 303 -1.58 19.19 -11.05
N LYS A 304 -1.92 20.46 -10.79
CA LYS A 304 -2.87 21.30 -11.56
C LYS A 304 -4.29 20.73 -11.65
N SER A 305 -4.58 19.64 -10.96
CA SER A 305 -5.89 18.98 -10.97
C SER A 305 -6.94 19.85 -10.27
N GLU A 306 -8.11 19.97 -10.89
CA GLU A 306 -9.30 20.58 -10.28
C GLU A 306 -10.30 19.50 -9.81
N ASN A 307 -9.86 18.25 -9.65
CA ASN A 307 -10.71 17.14 -9.19
C ASN A 307 -9.95 16.30 -8.15
N ILE A 308 -9.81 16.83 -6.94
CA ILE A 308 -9.07 16.18 -5.86
C ILE A 308 -10.02 15.80 -4.73
N LEU A 309 -9.98 14.53 -4.33
CA LEU A 309 -10.47 14.09 -3.02
C LEU A 309 -9.26 13.92 -2.10
N SER A 310 -9.21 14.66 -1.00
CA SER A 310 -8.21 14.52 0.06
C SER A 310 -8.88 13.99 1.33
N VAL A 311 -8.37 12.89 1.87
CA VAL A 311 -8.80 12.34 3.15
C VAL A 311 -7.59 12.17 4.07
N VAL A 312 -7.59 12.86 5.20
CA VAL A 312 -6.48 12.84 6.17
C VAL A 312 -6.97 12.36 7.54
N ASP A 313 -6.65 11.11 7.86
CA ASP A 313 -7.04 10.42 9.09
C ASP A 313 -5.88 10.33 10.09
N THR A 314 -5.50 11.50 10.61
CA THR A 314 -4.40 11.68 11.57
C THR A 314 -4.82 12.66 12.66
N CYS A 315 -4.11 12.67 13.80
CA CYS A 315 -4.33 13.70 14.82
C CYS A 315 -3.90 15.08 14.30
N PHE A 316 -4.64 16.13 14.66
CA PHE A 316 -4.41 17.52 14.21
C PHE A 316 -4.51 17.70 12.70
N SER A 317 -5.30 16.84 12.03
CA SER A 317 -5.45 16.82 10.57
C SER A 317 -6.15 18.06 9.98
N GLY A 318 -6.70 18.96 10.81
CA GLY A 318 -7.33 20.19 10.35
C GLY A 318 -6.37 21.13 9.62
N GLU A 319 -5.07 21.05 9.90
CA GLU A 319 -4.00 21.76 9.17
C GLU A 319 -3.79 21.22 7.74
N PHE A 320 -4.50 20.17 7.34
CA PHE A 320 -4.43 19.63 5.98
C PHE A 320 -5.69 20.01 5.18
N GLY A 321 -6.15 21.26 5.32
CA GLY A 321 -7.28 21.83 4.60
C GLY A 321 -8.64 21.74 5.31
N GLY A 322 -8.65 21.59 6.64
CA GLY A 322 -9.83 21.74 7.48
C GLY A 322 -10.32 23.20 7.54
N PRO A 323 -11.56 23.48 7.97
CA PRO A 323 -12.05 24.85 8.10
C PRO A 323 -11.31 25.70 9.13
N ASP A 324 -10.52 25.09 10.04
CA ASP A 324 -9.70 25.77 11.03
C ASP A 324 -8.19 25.81 10.69
N ASP A 325 -7.82 25.39 9.48
CA ASP A 325 -6.45 25.42 8.96
C ASP A 325 -5.82 26.80 9.12
N LEU A 326 -4.70 26.85 9.84
CA LEU A 326 -3.97 28.10 10.05
C LEU A 326 -3.52 28.69 8.71
N GLU A 327 -3.15 27.88 7.72
CA GLU A 327 -2.55 28.35 6.47
C GLU A 327 -3.53 29.22 5.71
N SER A 328 -4.81 28.85 5.73
CA SER A 328 -5.92 29.63 5.19
C SER A 328 -6.05 31.02 5.84
N VAL A 329 -5.78 31.11 7.14
CA VAL A 329 -5.84 32.36 7.93
C VAL A 329 -4.64 33.24 7.62
N PHE A 330 -3.45 32.68 7.45
CA PHE A 330 -2.23 33.43 7.16
C PHE A 330 -2.07 33.78 5.68
N ASN A 331 -2.62 32.98 4.75
CA ASN A 331 -2.71 33.29 3.32
C ASN A 331 -3.58 34.53 3.04
N HIS A 332 -4.45 34.94 3.96
CA HIS A 332 -5.12 36.26 3.89
C HIS A 332 -4.15 37.46 3.94
N PHE A 333 -2.89 37.25 4.34
CA PHE A 333 -1.85 38.27 4.45
C PHE A 333 -0.77 38.21 3.35
N GLY A 334 -0.88 37.32 2.36
CA GLY A 334 0.01 37.24 1.19
C GLY A 334 -0.22 35.98 0.34
N GLY A 335 0.27 35.93 -0.91
CA GLY A 335 0.08 34.76 -1.79
C GLY A 335 0.99 33.56 -1.47
N GLY A 336 0.47 32.34 -1.68
CA GLY A 336 1.08 31.01 -1.50
C GLY A 336 0.24 29.95 -2.21
N ASN A 337 0.70 28.70 -2.25
CA ASN A 337 -0.16 27.55 -2.57
C ASN A 337 -1.04 27.27 -1.33
N SER A 338 -2.21 26.68 -1.47
CA SER A 338 -3.11 26.39 -0.34
C SER A 338 -3.79 25.07 -0.57
N MET A 339 -4.21 24.37 0.48
CA MET A 339 -5.00 23.14 0.42
C MET A 339 -6.41 23.35 -0.12
N GLU A 340 -6.96 24.54 0.09
CA GLU A 340 -8.37 24.89 -0.07
C GLU A 340 -8.68 25.61 -1.39
N ASP A 341 -7.79 25.52 -2.39
CA ASP A 341 -8.12 26.02 -3.73
C ASP A 341 -9.31 25.27 -4.36
N GLU A 342 -9.90 25.89 -5.38
CA GLU A 342 -11.01 25.32 -6.15
C GLU A 342 -10.71 23.92 -6.69
N GLY A 343 -11.75 23.07 -6.74
CA GLY A 343 -11.68 21.74 -7.32
C GLY A 343 -11.32 20.63 -6.34
N ARG A 344 -11.54 20.85 -5.03
CA ARG A 344 -11.08 19.93 -3.98
C ARG A 344 -12.18 19.62 -2.97
N VAL A 345 -12.32 18.35 -2.63
CA VAL A 345 -13.13 17.86 -1.51
C VAL A 345 -12.17 17.38 -0.44
N LEU A 346 -12.19 18.02 0.73
CA LEU A 346 -11.22 17.81 1.80
C LEU A 346 -11.95 17.26 3.05
N VAL A 347 -11.47 16.15 3.58
CA VAL A 347 -12.07 15.47 4.73
C VAL A 347 -10.99 15.14 5.77
N THR A 348 -11.13 15.65 6.98
CA THR A 348 -10.14 15.51 8.05
C THR A 348 -10.75 14.82 9.27
N SER A 349 -9.99 13.96 9.94
CA SER A 349 -10.52 13.15 11.06
C SER A 349 -10.58 13.90 12.40
N SER A 350 -9.89 15.03 12.45
CA SER A 350 -9.74 15.91 13.60
C SER A 350 -9.51 17.35 13.12
N THR A 351 -9.96 18.32 13.89
CA THR A 351 -9.60 19.74 13.74
C THR A 351 -8.11 19.96 14.07
N THR A 352 -7.57 21.13 13.74
CA THR A 352 -6.20 21.56 14.07
C THR A 352 -5.81 21.39 15.54
N PHE A 353 -6.76 21.36 16.47
CA PHE A 353 -6.49 21.31 17.91
C PHE A 353 -6.92 19.99 18.59
N THR A 354 -7.38 19.01 17.81
CA THR A 354 -7.95 17.78 18.36
C THR A 354 -7.24 16.52 17.87
N ARG A 355 -7.53 15.39 18.52
CA ARG A 355 -6.92 14.09 18.20
C ARG A 355 -7.93 13.20 17.50
N SER A 356 -7.49 12.50 16.46
CA SER A 356 -8.27 11.50 15.74
C SER A 356 -8.54 10.25 16.59
N LYS A 357 -9.36 9.35 16.05
CA LYS A 357 -9.78 8.11 16.69
C LYS A 357 -9.54 6.95 15.75
N ALA A 358 -9.00 5.86 16.30
CA ALA A 358 -8.83 4.59 15.61
C ALA A 358 -9.44 3.45 16.45
N THR A 359 -9.66 2.33 15.79
CA THR A 359 -10.11 1.05 16.35
C THR A 359 -9.19 -0.07 15.89
N ASP A 360 -9.45 -1.30 16.34
CA ASP A 360 -8.74 -2.47 15.83
C ASP A 360 -8.97 -2.71 14.32
N ASP A 361 -9.98 -2.06 13.73
CA ASP A 361 -10.31 -2.12 12.30
C ASP A 361 -9.76 -0.96 11.47
N GLY A 362 -9.05 -0.01 12.10
CA GLY A 362 -8.44 1.15 11.44
C GLY A 362 -8.97 2.49 11.96
N GLY A 363 -8.61 3.56 11.25
CA GLY A 363 -9.05 4.93 11.50
C GLY A 363 -10.56 5.09 11.32
N VAL A 364 -11.21 5.70 12.31
CA VAL A 364 -12.69 5.80 12.32
C VAL A 364 -13.20 6.62 11.15
N LEU A 365 -12.49 7.68 10.74
CA LEU A 365 -12.88 8.46 9.58
C LEU A 365 -12.76 7.62 8.32
N THR A 366 -11.64 6.90 8.16
CA THR A 366 -11.37 6.09 6.98
C THR A 366 -12.41 4.98 6.82
N ILE A 367 -12.76 4.25 7.88
CA ILE A 367 -13.82 3.23 7.87
C ILE A 367 -15.15 3.83 7.38
N LEU A 368 -15.54 5.00 7.90
CA LEU A 368 -16.79 5.65 7.54
C LEU A 368 -16.77 6.22 6.13
N MET A 369 -15.66 6.82 5.70
CA MET A 369 -15.50 7.42 4.38
C MET A 369 -15.44 6.34 3.28
N ALA A 370 -14.64 5.29 3.47
CA ALA A 370 -14.59 4.17 2.55
C ALA A 370 -15.94 3.45 2.49
N GLY A 371 -16.59 3.21 3.64
CA GLY A 371 -17.93 2.63 3.70
C GLY A 371 -18.98 3.49 2.98
N ALA A 372 -18.93 4.81 3.13
CA ALA A 372 -19.81 5.73 2.42
C ALA A 372 -19.66 5.61 0.90
N LEU A 373 -18.43 5.60 0.40
CA LEU A 373 -18.12 5.43 -1.02
C LEU A 373 -18.50 4.04 -1.55
N GLU A 374 -18.39 2.99 -0.72
CA GLU A 374 -18.91 1.65 -1.05
C GLU A 374 -20.45 1.61 -1.13
N GLY A 375 -21.13 2.58 -0.53
CA GLY A 375 -22.59 2.63 -0.47
C GLY A 375 -23.17 1.72 0.61
N ILE A 376 -22.44 1.52 1.71
CA ILE A 376 -23.00 0.83 2.88
C ILE A 376 -24.21 1.58 3.42
N LYS A 377 -25.10 0.87 4.09
CA LYS A 377 -26.28 1.45 4.69
C LYS A 377 -26.02 1.87 6.12
N ASP A 378 -26.59 3.01 6.47
CA ASP A 378 -26.69 3.45 7.85
C ASP A 378 -27.80 2.68 8.60
N ARG A 379 -27.94 2.97 9.90
CA ARG A 379 -28.98 2.38 10.75
C ARG A 379 -30.43 2.67 10.31
N THR A 380 -30.64 3.65 9.44
CA THR A 380 -31.94 4.01 8.87
C THR A 380 -32.21 3.28 7.55
N GLY A 381 -31.20 2.59 7.00
CA GLY A 381 -31.22 1.94 5.71
C GLY A 381 -30.85 2.87 4.55
N GLY A 382 -30.44 4.11 4.84
CA GLY A 382 -29.99 5.09 3.86
C GLY A 382 -28.48 4.97 3.57
N THR A 383 -28.06 5.40 2.39
CA THR A 383 -26.65 5.45 1.98
C THR A 383 -26.14 6.90 1.99
N ALA A 384 -24.92 7.13 1.50
CA ALA A 384 -24.40 8.49 1.31
C ALA A 384 -25.06 9.24 0.14
N ASP A 385 -25.77 8.56 -0.77
CA ASP A 385 -26.52 9.15 -1.90
C ASP A 385 -27.66 10.04 -1.37
N SER A 386 -27.34 11.30 -1.13
CA SER A 386 -28.18 12.26 -0.44
C SER A 386 -29.15 12.95 -1.39
N ASN A 387 -28.76 13.08 -2.67
CA ASN A 387 -29.55 13.68 -3.73
C ASN A 387 -30.43 12.64 -4.46
N SER A 388 -30.26 11.35 -4.18
CA SER A 388 -31.00 10.20 -4.74
C SER A 388 -30.86 10.09 -6.27
N ASP A 389 -29.71 10.47 -6.82
CA ASP A 389 -29.40 10.33 -8.25
C ASP A 389 -28.90 8.92 -8.64
N GLY A 390 -28.71 8.05 -7.64
CA GLY A 390 -28.27 6.68 -7.79
C GLY A 390 -26.75 6.51 -7.82
N ARG A 391 -25.99 7.57 -7.52
CA ARG A 391 -24.53 7.59 -7.42
C ARG A 391 -24.14 8.22 -6.07
N ILE A 392 -22.86 8.10 -5.71
CA ILE A 392 -22.32 8.69 -4.50
C ILE A 392 -21.12 9.53 -4.91
N SER A 393 -21.23 10.84 -4.73
CA SER A 393 -20.11 11.75 -4.91
C SER A 393 -19.17 11.74 -3.70
N ALA A 394 -17.96 12.26 -3.87
CA ALA A 394 -16.98 12.38 -2.80
C ALA A 394 -17.45 13.35 -1.70
N ASP A 395 -18.13 14.43 -2.08
CA ASP A 395 -18.73 15.40 -1.16
C ASP A 395 -19.87 14.78 -0.32
N GLU A 396 -20.75 14.00 -0.95
CA GLU A 396 -21.79 13.23 -0.27
C GLU A 396 -21.21 12.23 0.73
N ALA A 397 -20.20 11.46 0.29
CA ALA A 397 -19.51 10.51 1.15
C ALA A 397 -18.81 11.20 2.33
N GLY A 398 -18.12 12.32 2.09
CA GLY A 398 -17.44 13.11 3.12
C GLY A 398 -18.41 13.64 4.16
N MET A 399 -19.52 14.25 3.73
CA MET A 399 -20.58 14.72 4.62
C MET A 399 -21.18 13.57 5.43
N TRP A 400 -21.50 12.45 4.79
CA TRP A 400 -22.05 11.28 5.46
C TRP A 400 -21.09 10.74 6.52
N ALA A 401 -19.80 10.63 6.20
CA ALA A 401 -18.78 10.13 7.11
C ALA A 401 -18.63 11.05 8.32
N VAL A 402 -18.50 12.36 8.11
CA VAL A 402 -18.36 13.36 9.18
C VAL A 402 -19.58 13.42 10.08
N ILE A 403 -20.80 13.31 9.54
CA ILE A 403 -22.02 13.21 10.36
C ILE A 403 -22.00 11.96 11.25
N HIS A 404 -21.68 10.80 10.68
CA HIS A 404 -21.63 9.54 11.42
C HIS A 404 -20.53 9.51 12.46
N TYR A 405 -19.39 10.16 12.17
CA TYR A 405 -18.29 10.35 13.11
C TYR A 405 -18.75 11.25 14.26
N ASN A 406 -19.26 12.44 13.96
CA ASN A 406 -19.55 13.47 14.95
C ASN A 406 -20.72 13.13 15.86
N ILE A 407 -21.73 12.39 15.37
CA ILE A 407 -22.81 11.84 16.21
C ILE A 407 -22.25 10.90 17.29
N ARG A 408 -21.13 10.21 17.03
CA ARG A 408 -20.54 9.23 17.95
C ARG A 408 -19.48 9.85 18.87
N PHE A 409 -18.69 10.79 18.35
CA PHE A 409 -17.48 11.27 19.02
C PHE A 409 -17.46 12.77 19.34
N PHE A 410 -18.58 13.47 19.16
CA PHE A 410 -18.79 14.88 19.55
C PHE A 410 -17.96 15.92 18.77
N GLY A 411 -18.07 15.93 17.44
CA GLY A 411 -17.77 17.14 16.66
C GLY A 411 -16.28 17.44 16.43
N ILE A 412 -15.45 16.43 16.15
CA ILE A 412 -14.01 16.62 15.93
C ILE A 412 -13.57 16.41 14.48
N SER A 413 -14.30 15.68 13.63
CA SER A 413 -13.94 15.52 12.21
C SER A 413 -14.54 16.65 11.37
N GLU A 414 -13.87 17.01 10.28
CA GLU A 414 -14.23 18.17 9.45
C GLU A 414 -14.37 17.83 7.97
N PHE A 415 -15.16 18.66 7.30
CA PHE A 415 -15.45 18.57 5.87
C PHE A 415 -15.35 19.97 5.30
N ASN A 416 -14.52 20.12 4.25
CA ASN A 416 -14.33 21.36 3.54
C ASN A 416 -14.44 21.11 2.03
N ASP A 417 -15.49 21.66 1.43
CA ASP A 417 -15.82 21.44 0.02
C ASP A 417 -15.51 22.69 -0.80
N CYS A 418 -14.41 22.63 -1.53
CA CYS A 418 -13.97 23.61 -2.50
C CYS A 418 -14.27 23.17 -3.93
N TYR A 419 -15.03 22.08 -4.13
CA TYR A 419 -15.42 21.59 -5.45
C TYR A 419 -16.75 22.22 -5.88
N THR A 420 -16.84 22.64 -7.15
CA THR A 420 -18.12 23.12 -7.70
C THR A 420 -18.87 21.98 -8.37
N GLY A 421 -19.96 21.55 -7.74
CA GLY A 421 -20.79 20.43 -8.21
C GLY A 421 -20.50 19.16 -7.43
N ASP A 422 -20.69 18.01 -8.06
CA ASP A 422 -20.52 16.70 -7.41
C ASP A 422 -19.26 16.01 -7.94
N LEU A 423 -18.31 15.68 -7.06
CA LEU A 423 -17.07 15.02 -7.45
C LEU A 423 -17.26 13.49 -7.50
N TYR A 424 -17.47 12.95 -8.69
CA TYR A 424 -17.61 11.50 -8.90
C TYR A 424 -16.25 10.81 -9.19
N LEU A 425 -15.97 9.73 -8.47
CA LEU A 425 -14.76 8.91 -8.67
C LEU A 425 -14.87 7.94 -9.86
N GLU A 426 -16.08 7.66 -10.37
CA GLU A 426 -16.22 6.87 -11.58
C GLU A 426 -15.62 7.56 -12.82
N LYS A 427 -15.48 6.79 -13.89
CA LYS A 427 -14.93 7.26 -15.17
C LYS A 427 -15.80 8.29 -15.88
#